data_AF-A0A926A7I2-F1
#
_entry.id   AF-A0A926A7I2-F1
#
_cell.length_a   1.000
_cell.length_b   1.000
_cell.length_c   1.000
_cell.angle_alpha   90.00
_cell.angle_beta   90.00
_cell.angle_gamma   90.00
#
_symmetry.space_group_name_H-M   'P 1'
#
loop_
_entity.id
_entity.type
_entity.pdbx_description
1 polymer ?
#
loop_
_entity_poly.entity_id
_entity_poly.type
_entity_poly.pdbx_seq_one_letter_code
_entity_poly.pdbx_strand_id
1 'polypeptide(L)'
;MTDTAADPATAGRQQPDAVQLAAWRAFLRAHATITRALEAELVAEQTLSLAAYDVLVQLAEAPDRRLRMTELADAVLLSRSGVTRLVDRMERMGLVCRSRVENDGRGVAAQLT
;
A
#
# COMPACT_ATOMS: atom_id res chain seq x y z
N MET A 1 48.61 -20.18 -15.58
CA MET A 1 47.72 -20.71 -14.53
C MET A 1 47.18 -19.52 -13.77
N THR A 2 46.09 -18.95 -14.29
CA THR A 2 45.29 -17.94 -13.59
C THR A 2 43.86 -18.35 -13.89
N ASP A 3 43.28 -19.01 -12.90
CA ASP A 3 41.90 -19.44 -12.83
C ASP A 3 41.01 -18.18 -12.87
N THR A 4 40.32 -17.98 -13.98
CA THR A 4 39.31 -16.93 -14.10
C THR A 4 38.04 -17.47 -13.44
N ALA A 5 37.89 -17.17 -12.15
CA ALA A 5 36.65 -17.42 -11.44
C ALA A 5 35.50 -16.69 -12.16
N ALA A 6 34.56 -17.48 -12.68
CA ALA A 6 33.34 -16.99 -13.29
C ALA A 6 32.53 -16.19 -12.25
N ASP A 7 32.10 -14.99 -12.66
CA ASP A 7 31.29 -14.08 -11.87
C ASP A 7 29.92 -14.71 -11.53
N PRO A 8 29.56 -14.88 -10.23
CA PRO A 8 28.28 -15.45 -9.81
C PRO A 8 27.06 -14.58 -10.14
N ALA A 9 27.24 -13.39 -10.73
CA ALA A 9 26.16 -12.49 -11.15
C ALA A 9 25.32 -12.99 -12.35
N THR A 10 25.68 -14.12 -12.97
CA THR A 10 24.97 -14.68 -14.13
C THR A 10 24.09 -15.89 -13.76
N ALA A 11 23.45 -15.89 -12.58
CA ALA A 11 22.33 -16.78 -12.34
C ALA A 11 21.18 -16.35 -13.28
N GLY A 12 20.99 -17.12 -14.35
CA GLY A 12 20.15 -16.75 -15.49
C GLY A 12 18.77 -16.25 -15.09
N ARG A 13 18.38 -15.07 -15.59
CA ARG A 13 16.99 -14.60 -15.52
C ARG A 13 16.11 -15.59 -16.26
N GLN A 14 15.47 -16.49 -15.52
CA GLN A 14 14.58 -17.48 -16.10
C GLN A 14 13.35 -16.76 -16.66
N GLN A 15 13.18 -16.83 -17.97
CA GLN A 15 12.10 -16.14 -18.66
C GLN A 15 10.78 -16.89 -18.41
N PRO A 16 9.69 -16.19 -18.07
CA PRO A 16 8.43 -16.85 -17.72
C PRO A 16 7.86 -17.61 -18.92
N ASP A 17 7.36 -18.82 -18.67
CA ASP A 17 6.74 -19.66 -19.69
C ASP A 17 5.36 -19.14 -20.11
N ALA A 18 4.73 -19.81 -21.08
CA ALA A 18 3.44 -19.38 -21.62
C ALA A 18 2.31 -19.35 -20.57
N VAL A 19 2.32 -20.28 -19.61
CA VAL A 19 1.33 -20.39 -18.54
C VAL A 19 1.54 -19.28 -17.52
N GLN A 20 2.78 -19.04 -17.10
CA GLN A 20 3.15 -17.96 -16.20
C GLN A 20 2.80 -16.59 -16.79
N LEU A 21 3.10 -16.36 -18.08
CA LEU A 21 2.72 -15.14 -18.77
C LEU A 21 1.19 -14.98 -18.90
N ALA A 22 0.46 -16.07 -19.10
CA ALA A 22 -1.01 -16.02 -19.15
C ALA A 22 -1.60 -15.66 -17.78
N ALA A 23 -1.12 -16.30 -16.70
CA ALA A 23 -1.52 -15.98 -15.33
C ALA A 23 -1.22 -14.53 -14.97
N TRP A 24 -0.01 -14.04 -15.29
CA TRP A 24 0.37 -12.65 -15.07
C TRP A 24 -0.57 -11.66 -15.78
N ARG A 25 -0.87 -11.90 -17.06
CA ARG A 25 -1.83 -11.05 -17.81
C ARG A 25 -3.24 -11.12 -17.23
N ALA A 26 -3.68 -12.29 -16.79
CA ALA A 26 -4.98 -12.46 -16.15
C ALA A 26 -5.06 -11.66 -14.84
N PHE A 27 -4.03 -11.75 -14.00
CA PHE A 27 -3.91 -10.96 -12.78
C PHE A 27 -3.97 -9.46 -13.06
N LEU A 28 -3.16 -8.96 -14.00
CA LEU A 28 -3.15 -7.54 -14.36
C LEU A 28 -4.52 -7.05 -14.86
N ARG A 29 -5.22 -7.85 -15.65
CA ARG A 29 -6.57 -7.52 -16.13
C ARG A 29 -7.59 -7.50 -15.00
N ALA A 30 -7.55 -8.49 -14.11
CA ALA A 30 -8.44 -8.54 -12.95
C ALA A 30 -8.21 -7.33 -12.04
N HIS A 31 -6.96 -7.07 -11.66
CA HIS A 31 -6.58 -5.91 -10.85
C HIS A 31 -7.08 -4.60 -11.49
N ALA A 32 -6.75 -4.35 -12.76
CA ALA A 32 -7.14 -3.11 -13.42
C ALA A 32 -8.67 -2.96 -13.56
N THR A 33 -9.40 -4.08 -13.71
CA THR A 33 -10.87 -4.05 -13.82
C THR A 33 -11.52 -3.73 -12.49
N ILE A 34 -11.09 -4.39 -11.41
CA ILE A 34 -11.61 -4.17 -10.05
C ILE A 34 -11.27 -2.75 -9.58
N THR A 35 -10.02 -2.31 -9.74
CA THR A 35 -9.58 -0.95 -9.37
C THR A 35 -10.42 0.12 -10.06
N ARG A 36 -10.67 0.00 -11.37
CA ARG A 36 -11.51 0.98 -12.09
C ARG A 36 -12.96 1.00 -11.61
N ALA A 37 -13.53 -0.15 -11.28
CA ALA A 37 -14.90 -0.23 -10.76
C ALA A 37 -15.00 0.47 -9.41
N LEU A 38 -14.08 0.17 -8.49
CA LEU A 38 -14.01 0.79 -7.17
C LEU A 38 -13.74 2.30 -7.25
N GLU A 39 -12.81 2.73 -8.11
CA GLU A 39 -12.56 4.16 -8.33
C GLU A 39 -13.79 4.86 -8.89
N ALA A 40 -14.52 4.25 -9.83
CA ALA A 40 -15.73 4.84 -10.39
C ALA A 40 -16.82 5.00 -9.33
N GLU A 41 -17.02 4.00 -8.45
CA GLU A 41 -17.97 4.08 -7.34
C GLU A 41 -17.58 5.17 -6.33
N LEU A 42 -16.31 5.18 -5.89
CA LEU A 42 -15.83 6.15 -4.90
C LEU A 42 -15.79 7.60 -5.43
N VAL A 43 -15.50 7.80 -6.72
CA VAL A 43 -15.52 9.12 -7.38
C VAL A 43 -16.94 9.59 -7.66
N ALA A 44 -17.87 8.69 -8.02
CA ALA A 44 -19.26 9.06 -8.26
C ALA A 44 -19.92 9.67 -7.01
N GLU A 45 -19.53 9.20 -5.83
CA GLU A 45 -19.99 9.74 -4.55
C GLU A 45 -19.15 10.95 -4.06
N GLN A 46 -18.12 11.36 -4.82
CA GLN A 46 -17.16 12.43 -4.47
C GLN A 46 -16.54 12.31 -3.07
N THR A 47 -16.55 11.11 -2.48
CA THR A 47 -16.32 10.97 -1.05
C THR A 47 -14.86 10.62 -0.75
N LEU A 48 -14.24 9.72 -1.53
CA LEU A 48 -12.92 9.16 -1.21
C LEU A 48 -12.11 8.78 -2.46
N SER A 49 -10.78 8.75 -2.35
CA SER A 49 -9.94 8.04 -3.31
C SER A 49 -9.77 6.58 -2.91
N LEU A 50 -9.42 5.70 -3.84
CA LEU A 50 -9.15 4.29 -3.52
C LEU A 50 -8.03 4.13 -2.49
N ALA A 51 -7.03 5.02 -2.53
CA ALA A 51 -5.97 5.04 -1.52
C ALA A 51 -6.47 5.47 -0.13
N ALA A 52 -7.40 6.43 -0.07
CA ALA A 52 -8.03 6.81 1.20
C ALA A 52 -8.85 5.65 1.75
N TYR A 53 -9.60 4.95 0.88
CA TYR A 53 -10.33 3.74 1.23
C TYR A 53 -9.40 2.65 1.79
N ASP A 54 -8.27 2.37 1.13
CA ASP A 54 -7.27 1.40 1.61
C ASP A 54 -6.79 1.75 3.03
N VAL A 55 -6.46 3.02 3.29
CA VAL A 55 -6.09 3.48 4.65
C VAL A 55 -7.21 3.18 5.67
N LEU A 56 -8.48 3.44 5.33
CA LEU A 56 -9.60 3.17 6.24
C LEU A 56 -9.76 1.67 6.51
N VAL A 57 -9.59 0.82 5.48
CA VAL A 57 -9.64 -0.65 5.63
C VAL A 57 -8.52 -1.15 6.54
N GLN A 58 -7.27 -0.74 6.28
CA GLN A 58 -6.13 -1.13 7.11
C GLN A 58 -6.30 -0.72 8.58
N LEU A 59 -6.82 0.50 8.83
CA LEU A 59 -7.12 0.95 10.18
C LEU A 59 -8.29 0.19 10.78
N ALA A 60 -9.38 -0.08 10.05
CA ALA A 60 -10.54 -0.79 10.57
C ALA A 60 -10.23 -2.23 11.00
N GLU A 61 -9.28 -2.90 10.32
CA GLU A 61 -8.84 -4.27 10.63
C GLU A 61 -7.75 -4.33 11.71
N ALA A 62 -7.08 -3.21 12.01
CA ALA A 62 -6.05 -3.14 13.02
C ALA A 62 -6.61 -3.19 14.45
N PRO A 63 -5.87 -3.75 15.43
CA PRO A 63 -6.18 -3.59 16.84
C PRO A 63 -6.35 -2.12 17.23
N ASP A 64 -7.34 -1.82 18.07
CA ASP A 64 -7.74 -0.46 18.49
C ASP A 64 -8.09 0.50 17.33
N ARG A 65 -8.28 -0.06 16.13
CA ARG A 65 -8.44 0.67 14.86
C ARG A 65 -7.32 1.66 14.57
N ARG A 66 -6.10 1.29 14.96
CA ARG A 66 -4.96 2.20 15.05
C ARG A 66 -3.69 1.52 14.55
N LEU A 67 -2.91 2.25 13.77
CA LEU A 67 -1.58 1.83 13.32
C LEU A 67 -0.58 2.97 13.46
N ARG A 68 0.68 2.65 13.75
CA ARG A 68 1.77 3.64 13.60
C ARG A 68 1.87 4.05 12.15
N MET A 69 2.27 5.30 11.89
CA MET A 69 2.43 5.79 10.52
C MET A 69 3.39 4.95 9.67
N THR A 70 4.40 4.32 10.30
CA THR A 70 5.32 3.40 9.62
C THR A 70 4.64 2.10 9.24
N GLU A 71 3.87 1.50 10.15
CA GLU A 71 3.12 0.26 9.91
C GLU A 71 2.04 0.48 8.86
N LEU A 72 1.30 1.59 8.97
CA LEU A 72 0.30 1.98 7.99
C LEU A 72 0.93 2.16 6.60
N ALA A 73 2.11 2.78 6.53
CA ALA A 73 2.79 2.98 5.25
C ALA A 73 3.37 1.70 4.63
N ASP A 74 3.69 0.70 5.45
CA ASP A 74 4.13 -0.61 4.96
C ASP A 74 2.92 -1.49 4.56
N ALA A 75 1.72 -1.22 5.08
CA ALA A 75 0.48 -1.96 4.79
C ALA A 75 -0.24 -1.49 3.51
N VAL A 76 -0.15 -0.20 3.18
CA VAL A 76 -0.82 0.38 2.00
C VAL A 76 0.09 0.39 0.77
N LEU A 77 -0.51 0.46 -0.42
CA LEU A 77 0.22 0.43 -1.71
C LEU A 77 0.88 1.77 -2.11
N LEU A 78 1.10 2.68 -1.16
CA LEU A 78 1.65 4.02 -1.41
C LEU A 78 3.06 4.18 -0.86
N SER A 79 3.82 5.12 -1.43
CA SER A 79 5.08 5.55 -0.81
C SER A 79 4.82 6.21 0.55
N ARG A 80 5.76 6.09 1.49
CA ARG A 80 5.68 6.72 2.84
C ARG A 80 5.32 8.20 2.80
N SER A 81 5.96 8.98 1.94
CA SER A 81 5.65 10.41 1.75
C SER A 81 4.24 10.63 1.19
N GLY A 82 3.75 9.71 0.36
CA GLY A 82 2.37 9.71 -0.13
C GLY A 82 1.36 9.45 0.99
N VAL A 83 1.64 8.48 1.87
CA VAL A 83 0.78 8.12 3.01
C VAL A 83 0.64 9.28 3.98
N THR A 84 1.73 9.97 4.35
CA THR A 84 1.65 11.15 5.23
C THR A 84 0.71 12.21 4.67
N ARG A 85 0.88 12.59 3.40
CA ARG A 85 0.03 13.62 2.76
C ARG A 85 -1.43 13.18 2.62
N LEU A 86 -1.67 11.88 2.45
CA LEU A 86 -3.00 11.32 2.39
C LEU A 86 -3.68 11.38 3.77
N VAL A 87 -3.00 10.89 4.81
CA VAL A 87 -3.50 10.93 6.20
C VAL A 87 -3.74 12.37 6.65
N ASP A 88 -2.87 13.32 6.31
CA ASP A 88 -3.09 14.76 6.58
C ASP A 88 -4.39 15.31 5.95
N ARG A 89 -4.80 14.75 4.81
CA ARG A 89 -6.04 15.15 4.13
C ARG A 89 -7.24 14.47 4.77
N MET A 90 -7.14 13.18 5.08
CA MET A 90 -8.19 12.40 5.73
C MET A 90 -8.49 12.93 7.14
N GLU A 91 -7.46 13.36 7.88
CA GLU A 91 -7.63 14.00 9.19
C GLU A 91 -8.41 15.30 9.08
N ARG A 92 -8.12 16.13 8.07
CA ARG A 92 -8.91 17.36 7.78
C ARG A 92 -10.35 17.06 7.36
N MET A 93 -10.62 15.87 6.82
CA MET A 93 -11.96 15.40 6.49
C MET A 93 -12.67 14.76 7.70
N GLY A 94 -12.01 14.64 8.85
CA GLY A 94 -12.57 14.02 10.06
C GLY A 94 -12.70 12.50 10.01
N LEU A 95 -12.01 11.84 9.06
CA LEU A 95 -12.09 10.39 8.86
C LEU A 95 -11.09 9.61 9.72
N VAL A 96 -10.01 10.27 10.12
CA VAL A 96 -8.96 9.71 10.97
C VAL A 96 -8.47 10.78 11.93
N CYS A 97 -7.84 10.38 13.02
CA CYS A 97 -7.11 11.29 13.92
C CYS A 97 -5.69 10.78 14.13
N ARG A 98 -4.74 11.70 14.36
CA ARG A 98 -3.37 11.33 14.76
C ARG A 98 -3.15 11.52 16.25
N SER A 99 -2.50 10.54 16.86
CA SER A 99 -2.10 10.60 18.27
C SER A 99 -0.62 10.28 18.42
N ARG A 100 -0.01 10.80 19.48
CA ARG A 100 1.33 10.36 19.91
C ARG A 100 1.22 8.97 20.53
N VAL A 101 2.23 8.14 20.32
CA VAL A 101 2.34 6.84 20.98
C VAL A 101 3.05 7.02 22.32
N GLU A 102 2.38 6.66 23.42
CA GLU A 102 2.83 6.95 24.80
C GLU A 102 4.18 6.33 25.17
N ASN A 103 4.58 5.23 24.51
CA ASN A 103 5.80 4.48 24.82
C ASN A 103 6.96 4.70 23.84
N ASP A 104 6.79 5.58 22.85
CA ASP A 104 7.84 5.92 21.90
C ASP A 104 7.69 7.39 21.57
N GLY A 105 8.44 8.25 22.28
CA GLY A 105 8.26 9.70 22.31
C GLY A 105 8.37 10.43 20.95
N ARG A 106 8.59 9.70 19.85
CA ARG A 106 8.58 10.24 18.47
C ARG A 106 7.60 9.54 17.53
N GLY A 107 6.93 8.47 17.96
CA GLY A 107 5.97 7.72 17.15
C GLY A 107 4.63 8.44 17.02
N VAL A 108 4.17 8.62 15.78
CA VAL A 108 2.81 9.08 15.47
C VAL A 108 2.00 7.88 14.98
N ALA A 109 0.79 7.73 15.51
CA ALA A 109 -0.19 6.77 15.04
C ALA A 109 -1.36 7.47 14.37
N ALA A 110 -1.94 6.84 13.36
CA ALA A 110 -3.24 7.19 12.81
C ALA A 110 -4.28 6.23 13.41
N GLN A 111 -5.46 6.75 13.71
CA GLN A 111 -6.58 6.00 14.25
C GLN A 111 -7.86 6.39 13.50
N LEU A 112 -8.73 5.41 13.24
CA LEU A 112 -10.06 5.65 12.69
C LEU A 112 -10.93 6.41 13.71
N THR A 113 -11.69 7.42 13.26
CA THR A 113 -12.58 8.22 14.13
C THR A 113 -13.82 7.47 14.61
#